data_AF-A0A176S0Z7-F1
#
_entry.id   AF-A0A176S0Z7-F1
#
_cell.length_a   1.000
_cell.length_b   1.000
_cell.length_c   1.000
_cell.angle_alpha   90.00
_cell.angle_beta   90.00
_cell.angle_gamma   90.00
#
_symmetry.space_group_name_H-M   'P 1'
#
loop_
_entity.id
_entity.type
_entity.pdbx_description
1 polymer ?
#
loop_
_entity_poly.entity_id
_entity_poly.type
_entity_poly.pdbx_seq_one_letter_code
_entity_poly.pdbx_strand_id
1 'polypeptide(L)'
;MQTIHSNSWMGLEVVGFYDDKLKPETQLDSVPVLGDLASLIEDGKNGRLDRIYIALPLCAEKRIKDILSALADTAVTVYMVPDMFVFELLHSRWQNLGGLPVISIYGTPLHGLGGLLKRVEDVILGLVILVLIAGPMLIIGLGVKFSSPGPILFKQRRYGLGGENIWVWKFRTMTVCEDDDSFTQVTDDDHRITKFGKFLRRTSLDEFPQFINVLQGQMSVVGPRPHPIHY
;
A
#
# COMPACT_ATOMS: atom_id res chain seq x y z
N MET A 1 7.46 -25.40 -13.43
CA MET A 1 7.30 -26.73 -14.08
C MET A 1 5.84 -27.00 -14.48
N GLN A 2 4.89 -27.02 -13.54
CA GLN A 2 3.45 -27.22 -13.85
C GLN A 2 2.91 -26.31 -14.96
N THR A 3 3.37 -25.06 -15.07
CA THR A 3 2.89 -24.07 -16.06
C THR A 3 3.37 -24.30 -17.50
N ILE A 4 4.50 -24.99 -17.71
CA ILE A 4 5.05 -25.24 -19.06
C ILE A 4 4.45 -26.53 -19.63
N HIS A 5 4.41 -27.61 -18.84
CA HIS A 5 3.76 -28.85 -19.25
C HIS A 5 2.24 -28.74 -19.41
N SER A 6 1.57 -27.81 -18.71
CA SER A 6 0.13 -27.56 -18.88
C SER A 6 -0.23 -26.75 -20.13
N ASN A 7 0.76 -26.22 -20.84
CA ASN A 7 0.58 -25.28 -21.96
C ASN A 7 1.40 -25.71 -23.19
N SER A 8 1.03 -26.86 -23.77
CA SER A 8 1.62 -27.43 -24.99
C SER A 8 1.54 -26.54 -26.23
N TRP A 9 0.80 -25.42 -26.18
CA TRP A 9 0.69 -24.41 -27.23
C TRP A 9 1.88 -23.44 -27.30
N MET A 10 2.78 -23.45 -26.30
CA MET A 10 3.96 -22.56 -26.28
C MET A 10 5.12 -23.04 -27.19
N GLY A 11 5.04 -24.25 -27.75
CA GLY A 11 6.07 -24.79 -28.66
C GLY A 11 7.43 -25.03 -27.99
N LEU A 12 7.44 -25.27 -26.67
CA LEU A 12 8.64 -25.53 -25.88
C LEU A 12 8.70 -27.01 -25.47
N GLU A 13 9.81 -27.67 -25.77
CA GLU A 13 10.12 -29.01 -25.27
C GLU A 13 11.18 -28.90 -24.17
N VAL A 14 10.86 -29.39 -22.97
CA VAL A 14 11.80 -29.35 -21.85
C VAL A 14 12.71 -30.58 -21.92
N VAL A 15 13.97 -30.36 -22.34
CA VAL A 15 14.95 -31.44 -22.58
C VAL A 15 15.51 -32.00 -21.27
N GLY A 16 15.71 -31.17 -20.24
CA GLY A 16 16.25 -31.62 -18.96
C GLY A 16 16.71 -30.50 -18.02
N PHE A 17 17.14 -30.90 -16.83
CA PHE A 17 17.72 -30.00 -15.83
C PHE A 17 19.24 -30.16 -15.73
N TYR A 18 19.92 -29.08 -15.35
CA TYR A 18 21.34 -29.11 -15.01
C TYR A 18 21.52 -28.55 -13.61
N ASP A 19 22.10 -29.33 -12.70
CA ASP A 19 22.27 -28.95 -11.30
C ASP A 19 23.51 -29.61 -10.69
N ASP A 20 24.44 -28.81 -10.17
CA ASP A 20 25.70 -29.28 -9.58
C ASP A 20 25.51 -30.15 -8.32
N LYS A 21 24.35 -30.09 -7.67
CA LYS A 21 24.05 -30.84 -6.43
C LYS A 21 23.25 -32.11 -6.68
N LEU A 22 22.50 -32.17 -7.77
CA LEU A 22 21.66 -33.33 -8.08
C LEU A 22 22.43 -34.32 -8.94
N LYS A 23 22.24 -35.61 -8.68
CA LYS A 23 22.83 -36.64 -9.52
C LYS A 23 22.05 -36.73 -10.85
N PRO A 24 22.70 -37.05 -11.98
CA PRO A 24 22.04 -37.21 -13.29
C PRO A 24 20.90 -38.26 -13.30
N GLU A 25 20.90 -39.17 -12.32
CA GLU A 25 19.86 -40.19 -12.15
C GLU A 25 18.59 -39.66 -11.45
N THR A 26 18.60 -38.40 -11.01
CA THR A 26 17.46 -37.76 -10.32
C THR A 26 16.44 -37.30 -11.37
N GLN A 27 15.17 -37.64 -11.16
CA GLN A 27 14.07 -37.08 -11.96
C GLN A 27 13.29 -36.07 -11.12
N LEU A 28 13.06 -34.90 -11.69
CA LEU A 28 12.21 -33.86 -11.12
C LEU A 28 10.99 -33.69 -12.02
N ASP A 29 9.79 -33.96 -11.50
CA ASP A 29 8.53 -33.84 -12.24
C ASP A 29 8.56 -34.53 -13.63
N SER A 30 9.10 -35.76 -13.69
CA SER A 30 9.25 -36.56 -14.91
C SER A 30 10.26 -36.04 -15.95
N VAL A 31 11.08 -35.04 -15.59
CA VAL A 31 12.17 -34.53 -16.43
C VAL A 31 13.53 -34.92 -15.84
N PRO A 32 14.47 -35.44 -16.65
CA PRO A 32 15.76 -35.92 -16.16
C PRO A 32 16.72 -34.77 -15.85
N VAL A 33 17.62 -34.99 -14.89
CA VAL A 33 18.83 -34.17 -14.72
C VAL A 33 19.88 -34.68 -15.71
N LEU A 34 20.26 -33.84 -16.69
CA LEU A 34 21.20 -34.22 -17.76
C LEU A 34 22.66 -34.08 -17.34
N GLY A 35 22.96 -33.24 -16.35
CA GLY A 35 24.31 -33.05 -15.87
C GLY A 35 24.47 -31.87 -14.94
N ASP A 36 25.71 -31.40 -14.82
CA ASP A 36 26.12 -30.24 -14.03
C ASP A 36 26.19 -28.97 -14.90
N LEU A 37 26.61 -27.86 -14.31
CA LEU A 37 26.74 -26.60 -15.02
C LEU A 37 27.77 -26.63 -16.15
N ALA A 38 28.84 -27.41 -16.01
CA ALA A 38 29.83 -27.56 -17.07
C ALA A 38 29.20 -28.22 -18.31
N SER A 39 28.39 -29.26 -18.08
CA SER A 39 27.66 -29.98 -19.12
C SER A 39 26.64 -29.06 -19.83
N LEU A 40 25.94 -28.19 -19.08
CA LEU A 40 25.03 -27.18 -19.65
C LEU A 40 25.75 -26.25 -20.64
N ILE A 41 26.94 -25.77 -20.25
CA ILE A 41 27.73 -24.85 -21.08
C ILE A 41 28.19 -25.55 -22.35
N GLU A 42 28.63 -26.81 -22.25
CA GLU A 42 29.03 -27.61 -23.40
C GLU A 42 27.87 -27.87 -24.36
N ASP A 43 26.71 -28.28 -23.86
CA ASP A 43 25.52 -28.52 -24.68
C ASP A 43 25.00 -27.24 -25.34
N GLY A 44 25.06 -26.10 -24.64
CA GLY A 44 24.75 -24.79 -25.20
C GLY A 44 25.70 -24.38 -26.33
N LYS A 45 27.00 -24.61 -26.16
CA LYS A 45 28.02 -24.32 -27.20
C LYS A 45 27.88 -25.23 -28.43
N ASN A 46 27.51 -26.49 -28.22
CA ASN A 46 27.31 -27.47 -29.28
C ASN A 46 25.99 -27.28 -30.04
N GLY A 47 25.18 -26.28 -29.69
CA GLY A 47 23.91 -26.00 -30.36
C GLY A 47 22.83 -27.06 -30.10
N ARG A 48 22.95 -27.82 -29.00
CA ARG A 48 21.94 -28.82 -28.59
C ARG A 48 20.75 -28.18 -27.89
N LEU A 49 20.88 -26.93 -27.46
CA LEU A 49 19.89 -26.18 -26.72
C LEU A 49 19.62 -24.85 -27.42
N ASP A 50 18.34 -24.55 -27.67
CA ASP A 50 17.92 -23.26 -28.22
C ASP A 50 17.70 -22.20 -27.12
N ARG A 51 17.27 -22.66 -25.94
CA ARG A 51 16.87 -21.80 -24.81
C ARG A 51 17.31 -22.38 -23.47
N ILE A 52 17.87 -21.54 -22.61
CA ILE A 52 18.28 -21.89 -21.25
C ILE A 52 17.55 -20.98 -20.26
N TYR A 53 16.96 -21.56 -19.21
CA TYR A 53 16.29 -20.83 -18.13
C TYR A 53 17.09 -20.96 -16.83
N ILE A 54 17.66 -19.85 -16.36
CA ILE A 54 18.41 -19.79 -15.10
C ILE A 54 17.41 -19.58 -13.96
N ALA A 55 17.25 -20.60 -13.11
CA ALA A 55 16.42 -20.57 -11.90
C ALA A 55 17.25 -20.46 -10.61
N LEU A 56 18.43 -19.84 -10.69
CA LEU A 56 19.29 -19.59 -9.54
C LEU A 56 18.83 -18.34 -8.77
N PRO A 57 18.95 -18.32 -7.43
CA PRO A 57 18.64 -17.12 -6.65
C PRO A 57 19.59 -15.98 -7.02
N LEU A 58 19.11 -14.73 -6.93
CA LEU A 58 19.92 -13.55 -7.28
C LEU A 58 21.21 -13.41 -6.46
N CYS A 59 21.25 -13.97 -5.24
CA CYS A 59 22.46 -14.00 -4.42
C CYS A 59 23.60 -14.83 -5.02
N ALA A 60 23.31 -15.70 -5.99
CA ALA A 60 24.30 -16.46 -6.75
C ALA A 60 24.89 -15.65 -7.92
N GLU A 61 25.07 -14.33 -7.75
CA GLU A 61 25.51 -13.38 -8.78
C GLU A 61 26.73 -13.85 -9.56
N LYS A 62 27.76 -14.36 -8.86
CA LYS A 62 28.98 -14.85 -9.50
C LYS A 62 28.70 -16.00 -10.47
N ARG A 63 27.93 -17.00 -10.04
CA ARG A 63 27.57 -18.15 -10.89
C ARG A 63 26.75 -17.70 -12.10
N ILE A 64 25.80 -16.79 -11.91
CA ILE A 64 25.01 -16.24 -13.02
C ILE A 64 25.91 -15.54 -14.04
N LYS A 65 26.85 -14.70 -13.58
CA LYS A 65 27.83 -14.02 -14.46
C LYS A 65 28.72 -15.00 -15.20
N ASP A 66 29.19 -16.06 -14.53
CA ASP A 66 30.03 -17.09 -15.14
C ASP A 66 29.28 -17.83 -16.27
N ILE A 67 28.00 -18.17 -16.06
CA ILE A 67 27.13 -18.80 -17.07
C ILE A 67 26.93 -17.88 -18.26
N LEU A 68 26.54 -16.63 -18.01
CA LEU A 68 26.28 -15.64 -19.06
C LEU A 68 27.53 -15.38 -19.89
N SER A 69 28.71 -15.29 -19.25
CA SER A 69 29.98 -15.07 -19.93
C SER A 69 30.39 -16.29 -20.75
N ALA A 70 30.19 -17.50 -20.23
CA ALA A 70 30.55 -18.73 -20.93
C ALA A 70 29.68 -19.02 -22.17
N LEU A 71 28.44 -18.50 -22.18
CA LEU A 71 27.46 -18.66 -23.26
C LEU A 71 27.36 -17.41 -24.17
N ALA A 72 28.09 -16.33 -23.88
CA ALA A 72 27.99 -15.06 -24.60
C ALA A 72 28.25 -15.18 -26.11
N ASP A 73 29.16 -16.07 -26.51
CA ASP A 73 29.54 -16.29 -27.91
C ASP A 73 28.77 -17.44 -28.58
N THR A 74 27.62 -17.83 -28.02
CA THR A 74 26.80 -18.94 -28.54
C THR A 74 25.45 -18.46 -29.06
N ALA A 75 24.78 -19.29 -29.86
CA ALA A 75 23.46 -18.97 -30.41
C ALA A 75 22.30 -19.21 -29.42
N VAL A 76 22.58 -19.71 -28.22
CA VAL A 76 21.54 -20.06 -27.24
C VAL A 76 20.95 -18.81 -26.60
N THR A 77 19.62 -18.77 -26.47
CA THR A 77 18.95 -17.67 -25.76
C THR A 77 18.85 -17.99 -24.27
N VAL A 78 19.45 -17.16 -23.42
CA VAL A 78 19.44 -17.34 -21.96
C VAL A 78 18.41 -16.42 -21.31
N TYR A 79 17.46 -17.01 -20.58
CA TYR A 79 16.44 -16.33 -19.78
C TYR A 79 16.74 -16.48 -18.29
N MET A 80 16.48 -15.45 -17.50
CA MET A 80 16.51 -15.53 -16.03
C MET A 80 15.07 -15.64 -15.50
N VAL A 81 14.83 -16.64 -14.66
CA VAL A 81 13.54 -16.79 -13.98
C VAL A 81 13.64 -16.08 -12.63
N PRO A 82 12.90 -14.97 -12.41
CA PRO A 82 12.90 -14.29 -11.12
C PRO A 82 12.28 -15.20 -10.05
N ASP A 83 12.82 -15.14 -8.83
CA ASP A 83 12.19 -15.78 -7.69
C ASP A 83 10.89 -15.04 -7.26
N MET A 84 10.08 -15.68 -6.41
CA MET A 84 8.82 -15.12 -5.91
C MET A 84 8.99 -13.74 -5.27
N PHE A 85 10.10 -13.51 -4.58
CA PHE A 85 10.40 -12.24 -3.92
C PHE A 85 10.66 -11.12 -4.95
N VAL A 86 11.44 -11.41 -5.99
CA VAL A 86 11.67 -10.50 -7.11
C VAL A 86 10.40 -10.27 -7.91
N PHE A 87 9.56 -11.30 -8.08
CA PHE A 87 8.26 -11.15 -8.74
C PHE A 87 7.35 -10.18 -7.99
N GLU A 88 7.25 -10.26 -6.66
CA GLU A 88 6.51 -9.29 -5.84
C GLU A 88 7.09 -7.88 -5.94
N LEU A 89 8.42 -7.75 -5.92
CA LEU A 89 9.10 -6.45 -6.07
C LEU A 89 8.90 -5.82 -7.45
N LEU A 90 8.86 -6.60 -8.54
CA LEU A 90 8.62 -6.11 -9.90
C LEU A 90 7.20 -5.52 -10.08
N HIS A 91 6.22 -5.97 -9.29
CA HIS A 91 4.88 -5.38 -9.25
C HIS A 91 4.84 -4.07 -8.44
N SER A 92 5.86 -3.80 -7.60
CA SER A 92 6.04 -2.51 -6.93
C SER A 92 6.68 -1.51 -7.91
N ARG A 93 5.81 -0.88 -8.72
CA ARG A 93 6.03 0.29 -9.58
C ARG A 93 7.50 0.68 -9.81
N TRP A 94 8.01 0.33 -10.99
CA TRP A 94 9.26 0.86 -11.54
C TRP A 94 9.28 2.39 -11.45
N GLN A 95 10.23 2.93 -10.67
CA GLN A 95 10.57 4.35 -10.71
C GLN A 95 12.01 4.49 -11.20
N ASN A 96 12.20 5.40 -12.16
CA ASN A 96 13.51 5.67 -12.74
C ASN A 96 14.09 6.90 -12.05
N LEU A 97 15.13 6.70 -11.24
CA LEU A 97 15.85 7.76 -10.54
C LEU A 97 17.21 7.93 -11.22
N GLY A 98 17.28 8.86 -12.18
CA GLY A 98 18.53 9.18 -12.88
C GLY A 98 19.14 8.02 -13.67
N GLY A 99 18.32 7.13 -14.24
CA GLY A 99 18.77 5.94 -14.99
C GLY A 99 18.93 4.68 -14.15
N LEU A 100 18.76 4.78 -12.83
CA LEU A 100 18.77 3.62 -11.93
C LEU A 100 17.33 3.11 -11.72
N PRO A 101 17.06 1.83 -11.99
CA PRO A 101 15.80 1.21 -11.61
C PRO A 101 15.76 1.08 -10.09
N VAL A 102 14.94 1.89 -9.43
CA VAL A 102 14.77 1.83 -7.97
C VAL A 102 13.38 1.28 -7.66
N ILE A 103 13.32 0.37 -6.70
CA ILE A 103 12.08 -0.24 -6.23
C ILE A 103 11.75 0.36 -4.86
N SER A 104 10.59 1.02 -4.75
CA SER A 104 10.10 1.53 -3.47
C SER A 104 9.51 0.37 -2.66
N ILE A 105 10.10 0.09 -1.49
CA ILE A 105 9.62 -0.91 -0.53
C ILE A 105 8.48 -0.33 0.33
N TYR A 106 8.45 1.00 0.48
CA TYR A 106 7.38 1.75 1.14
C TYR A 106 7.10 3.02 0.34
N GLY A 107 6.01 3.01 -0.44
CA GLY A 107 5.46 4.19 -1.09
C GLY A 107 4.17 4.58 -0.41
N THR A 108 4.03 5.84 0.02
CA THR A 108 2.74 6.35 0.50
C THR A 108 1.70 6.18 -0.63
N PRO A 109 0.59 5.46 -0.43
CA PRO A 109 -0.29 4.98 -1.51
C PRO A 109 -0.98 6.06 -2.37
N LEU A 110 -0.72 7.34 -2.12
CA LEU A 110 -1.56 8.45 -2.59
C LEU A 110 -0.91 9.33 -3.67
N HIS A 111 0.30 9.02 -4.12
CA HIS A 111 0.91 9.76 -5.23
C HIS A 111 0.56 9.09 -6.59
N GLY A 112 -0.24 9.81 -7.40
CA GLY A 112 -0.64 9.43 -8.77
C GLY A 112 -2.15 9.47 -9.02
N LEU A 113 -2.59 8.90 -10.14
CA LEU A 113 -4.00 8.86 -10.58
C LEU A 113 -4.97 8.31 -9.51
N GLY A 114 -4.52 7.36 -8.68
CA GLY A 114 -5.32 6.79 -7.59
C GLY A 114 -5.65 7.80 -6.49
N GLY A 115 -4.72 8.70 -6.13
CA GLY A 115 -4.97 9.77 -5.17
C GLY A 115 -5.95 10.81 -5.70
N LEU A 116 -5.88 11.13 -6.99
CA LEU A 116 -6.82 12.04 -7.64
C LEU A 116 -8.24 11.45 -7.73
N LEU A 117 -8.37 10.17 -8.09
CA LEU A 117 -9.65 9.48 -8.11
C LEU A 117 -10.27 9.44 -6.71
N LYS A 118 -9.48 9.09 -5.70
CA LYS A 118 -9.92 9.09 -4.29
C LYS A 118 -10.36 10.48 -3.85
N ARG A 119 -9.64 11.53 -4.27
CA ARG A 119 -10.00 12.91 -3.95
C ARG A 119 -11.34 13.32 -4.56
N VAL A 120 -11.58 12.95 -5.81
CA VAL A 120 -12.87 13.20 -6.48
C VAL A 120 -14.00 12.47 -5.77
N GLU A 121 -13.81 11.20 -5.43
CA GLU A 121 -14.76 10.40 -4.65
C GLU A 121 -15.08 11.07 -3.30
N ASP A 122 -14.06 11.49 -2.55
CA ASP A 122 -14.24 12.17 -1.26
C ASP A 122 -15.01 13.47 -1.37
N VAL A 123 -14.76 14.26 -2.40
CA VAL A 123 -15.48 15.52 -2.61
C VAL A 123 -16.94 15.25 -2.98
N ILE A 124 -17.21 14.29 -3.86
CA ILE A 124 -18.59 13.95 -4.26
C ILE A 124 -19.37 13.38 -3.08
N LEU A 125 -18.84 12.34 -2.42
CA LEU A 125 -19.49 11.72 -1.26
C LEU A 125 -19.60 12.69 -0.09
N GLY A 126 -18.55 13.44 0.20
CA GLY A 126 -18.53 14.45 1.25
C GLY A 126 -19.58 15.54 1.02
N LEU A 127 -19.76 16.00 -0.22
CA LEU A 127 -20.76 16.99 -0.57
C LEU A 127 -22.18 16.44 -0.41
N VAL A 128 -22.44 15.24 -0.92
CA VAL A 128 -23.76 14.58 -0.80
C VAL A 128 -24.13 14.39 0.67
N ILE A 129 -23.21 13.84 1.47
CA ILE A 129 -23.44 13.64 2.90
C ILE A 129 -23.67 14.99 3.59
N LEU A 130 -22.85 16.00 3.32
CA LEU A 130 -22.98 17.33 3.93
C LEU A 130 -24.36 17.95 3.66
N VAL A 131 -24.87 17.84 2.44
CA VAL A 131 -26.21 18.33 2.09
C VAL A 131 -27.31 17.59 2.86
N LEU A 132 -27.21 16.26 2.96
CA LEU A 132 -28.18 15.44 3.70
C LEU A 132 -28.19 15.75 5.20
N ILE A 133 -27.01 15.96 5.80
CA ILE A 133 -26.89 16.25 7.23
C ILE A 133 -27.02 17.73 7.56
N ALA A 134 -27.11 18.64 6.59
CA ALA A 134 -27.20 20.09 6.83
C ALA A 134 -28.40 20.46 7.71
N GLY A 135 -29.57 19.88 7.46
CA GLY A 135 -30.77 20.07 8.29
C GLY A 135 -30.56 19.60 9.73
N PRO A 136 -30.18 18.33 9.96
CA PRO A 136 -29.79 17.84 11.28
C PRO A 136 -28.71 18.68 11.98
N MET A 137 -27.69 19.13 11.25
CA MET A 137 -26.61 19.97 11.79
C MET A 137 -27.12 21.32 12.32
N LEU A 138 -28.11 21.93 11.66
CA LEU A 138 -28.74 23.16 12.16
C LEU A 138 -29.48 22.91 13.46
N ILE A 139 -30.26 21.83 13.55
CA ILE A 139 -31.00 21.44 14.76
C ILE A 139 -30.02 21.17 15.92
N ILE A 140 -28.98 20.38 15.66
CA ILE A 140 -27.93 20.09 16.64
C ILE A 140 -27.23 21.39 17.07
N GLY A 141 -26.90 22.27 16.11
CA GLY A 141 -26.24 23.54 16.38
C GLY A 141 -27.06 24.46 17.30
N LEU A 142 -28.37 24.53 17.11
CA LEU A 142 -29.28 25.22 18.02
C LEU A 142 -29.28 24.56 19.41
N GLY A 143 -29.35 23.22 19.47
CA GLY A 143 -29.26 22.48 20.73
C GLY A 143 -27.97 22.76 21.51
N VAL A 144 -26.82 22.82 20.81
CA VAL A 144 -25.54 23.22 21.40
C VAL A 144 -25.63 24.65 21.94
N LYS A 145 -26.15 25.60 21.14
CA LYS A 145 -26.24 27.02 21.51
C LYS A 145 -27.11 27.27 22.74
N PHE A 146 -28.18 26.51 22.91
CA PHE A 146 -29.05 26.60 24.09
C PHE A 146 -28.51 25.84 25.31
N SER A 147 -27.65 24.84 25.09
CA SER A 147 -27.09 24.04 26.19
C SER A 147 -26.01 24.77 27.00
N SER A 148 -25.25 25.68 26.38
CA SER A 148 -24.20 26.47 27.04
C SER A 148 -23.86 27.74 26.24
N PRO A 149 -23.42 28.83 26.90
CA PRO A 149 -22.96 30.02 26.19
C PRO A 149 -21.65 29.74 25.45
N GLY A 150 -21.57 30.16 24.18
CA GLY A 150 -20.35 30.04 23.38
C GLY A 150 -20.60 29.81 21.87
N PRO A 151 -19.52 29.57 21.09
CA PRO A 151 -19.59 29.07 19.72
C PRO A 151 -20.17 27.66 19.62
N ILE A 152 -20.87 27.40 18.51
CA ILE A 152 -21.48 26.10 18.21
C ILE A 152 -20.42 25.06 17.81
N LEU A 153 -19.42 25.49 17.03
CA LEU A 153 -18.34 24.66 16.53
C LEU A 153 -17.08 24.84 17.37
N PHE A 154 -16.35 23.76 17.52
CA PHE A 154 -15.05 23.65 18.16
C PHE A 154 -14.05 23.03 17.17
N LYS A 155 -12.77 23.39 17.27
CA LYS A 155 -11.69 22.84 16.45
C LYS A 155 -10.69 22.12 17.34
N GLN A 156 -10.23 20.96 16.90
CA GLN A 156 -9.21 20.17 17.60
C GLN A 156 -8.04 19.85 16.68
N ARG A 157 -6.80 20.02 17.14
CA ARG A 157 -5.64 19.60 16.38
C ARG A 157 -5.50 18.06 16.40
N ARG A 158 -5.23 17.48 15.23
CA ARG A 158 -4.96 16.05 15.03
C ARG A 158 -3.86 15.86 14.00
N TYR A 159 -3.20 14.69 14.02
CA TYR A 159 -2.32 14.27 12.94
C TYR A 159 -3.14 13.80 11.73
N GLY A 160 -2.95 14.48 10.60
CA GLY A 160 -3.53 14.15 9.30
C GLY A 160 -2.62 13.25 8.47
N LEU A 161 -2.90 13.20 7.16
CA LEU A 161 -2.09 12.43 6.23
C LEU A 161 -0.65 12.97 6.20
N GLY A 162 0.35 12.07 6.23
CA GLY A 162 1.75 12.46 6.22
C GLY A 162 2.26 13.06 7.54
N GLY A 163 1.48 13.00 8.61
CA GLY A 163 1.86 13.55 9.92
C GLY A 163 1.67 15.07 10.04
N GLU A 164 0.99 15.70 9.09
CA GLU A 164 0.70 17.13 9.16
C GLU A 164 -0.35 17.45 10.22
N ASN A 165 -0.22 18.61 10.87
CA ASN A 165 -1.18 19.08 11.86
C ASN A 165 -2.43 19.63 11.15
N ILE A 166 -3.56 18.95 11.33
CA ILE A 166 -4.86 19.36 10.78
C ILE A 166 -5.83 19.81 11.88
N TRP A 167 -6.70 20.74 11.53
CA TRP A 167 -7.77 21.21 12.41
C TRP A 167 -9.05 20.43 12.14
N VAL A 168 -9.49 19.57 13.04
CA VAL A 168 -10.71 18.79 12.91
C VAL A 168 -11.89 19.53 13.53
N TRP A 169 -12.96 19.73 12.76
CA TRP A 169 -14.17 20.42 13.22
C TRP A 169 -15.12 19.47 13.96
N LYS A 170 -15.67 19.92 15.08
CA LYS A 170 -16.69 19.21 15.86
C LYS A 170 -17.73 20.15 16.44
N PHE A 171 -18.89 19.63 16.83
CA PHE A 171 -19.80 20.38 17.69
C PHE A 171 -19.21 20.51 19.10
N ARG A 172 -19.42 21.66 19.74
CA ARG A 172 -19.04 21.87 21.13
C ARG A 172 -19.88 20.97 22.02
N THR A 173 -19.21 20.14 22.83
CA THR A 173 -19.87 19.24 23.80
C THR A 173 -19.57 19.62 25.25
N MET A 174 -18.63 20.54 25.47
CA MET A 174 -18.17 20.99 26.79
C MET A 174 -18.48 22.48 27.02
N THR A 175 -18.65 22.88 28.27
CA THR A 175 -18.95 24.27 28.67
C THR A 175 -17.73 25.19 28.50
N VAL A 176 -16.53 24.65 28.73
CA VAL A 176 -15.25 25.33 28.57
C VAL A 176 -14.66 24.98 27.20
N CYS A 177 -14.10 25.96 26.49
CA CYS A 177 -13.15 25.66 25.43
C CYS A 177 -11.78 25.59 26.05
N GLU A 178 -11.12 24.43 25.98
CA GLU A 178 -9.69 24.36 26.24
C GLU A 178 -8.99 25.10 25.09
N ASP A 179 -8.33 26.21 25.41
CA ASP A 179 -7.39 26.87 24.52
C ASP A 179 -6.10 26.03 24.48
N ASP A 180 -5.64 25.81 23.24
CA ASP A 180 -4.53 25.03 22.65
C ASP A 180 -3.37 24.41 23.50
N ASP A 181 -3.14 24.75 24.77
CA ASP A 181 -1.88 24.41 25.48
C ASP A 181 -1.99 23.33 26.58
N SER A 182 -3.18 22.94 27.01
CA SER A 182 -3.35 21.87 28.00
C SER A 182 -4.32 20.79 27.51
N PHE A 183 -3.82 19.88 26.67
CA PHE A 183 -4.60 18.72 26.23
C PHE A 183 -4.84 17.78 27.43
N THR A 184 -5.97 17.95 28.11
CA THR A 184 -6.40 17.02 29.15
C THR A 184 -7.31 16.00 28.49
N GLN A 185 -6.87 14.74 28.41
CA GLN A 185 -7.70 13.69 27.82
C GLN A 185 -9.01 13.57 28.60
N VAL A 186 -10.12 13.84 27.91
CA VAL A 186 -11.44 13.86 28.52
C VAL A 186 -11.85 12.45 28.92
N THR A 187 -12.06 12.23 30.22
CA THR A 187 -12.62 11.01 30.78
C THR A 187 -14.16 11.00 30.64
N ASP A 188 -14.78 9.82 30.68
CA ASP A 188 -16.23 9.66 30.43
C ASP A 188 -17.13 10.34 31.48
N ASP A 189 -16.57 10.74 32.63
CA ASP A 189 -17.28 11.40 33.73
C ASP A 189 -16.78 12.83 34.00
N ASP A 190 -16.33 13.53 32.96
CA ASP A 190 -15.86 14.89 33.07
C ASP A 190 -17.03 15.88 33.30
N HIS A 191 -17.01 16.56 34.45
CA HIS A 191 -18.01 17.58 34.84
C HIS A 191 -18.16 18.73 33.85
N ARG A 192 -17.19 18.94 32.96
CA ARG A 192 -17.21 20.00 31.94
C ARG A 192 -18.09 19.65 30.73
N ILE A 193 -18.53 18.39 30.60
CA ILE A 193 -19.40 17.95 29.50
C ILE A 193 -20.85 18.34 29.79
N THR A 194 -21.50 19.01 28.84
CA THR A 194 -22.93 19.35 28.96
C THR A 194 -23.81 18.10 28.83
N LYS A 195 -25.03 18.10 29.42
CA LYS A 195 -25.98 16.98 29.24
C LYS A 195 -26.26 16.68 27.77
N PHE A 196 -26.42 17.73 26.96
CA PHE A 196 -26.58 17.61 25.51
C PHE A 196 -25.30 17.11 24.82
N GLY A 197 -24.13 17.59 25.24
CA GLY A 197 -22.84 17.12 24.77
C GLY A 197 -22.60 15.63 25.04
N LYS A 198 -23.03 15.11 26.19
CA LYS A 198 -22.97 13.67 26.50
C LYS A 198 -23.81 12.85 25.52
N PHE A 199 -24.98 13.35 25.13
CA PHE A 199 -25.80 12.73 24.09
C PHE A 199 -25.11 12.74 22.71
N LEU A 200 -24.52 13.88 22.32
CA LEU A 200 -23.81 14.00 21.03
C LEU A 200 -22.62 13.05 20.95
N ARG A 201 -21.79 12.94 22.00
CA ARG A 201 -20.63 12.03 22.03
C ARG A 201 -21.04 10.56 21.97
N ARG A 202 -22.13 10.19 22.64
CA ARG A 202 -22.64 8.80 22.63
C ARG A 202 -23.15 8.38 21.24
N THR A 203 -23.67 9.35 20.48
CA THR A 203 -24.23 9.12 19.14
C THR A 203 -23.25 9.47 18.02
N SER A 204 -22.03 9.92 18.36
CA SER A 204 -21.01 10.47 17.44
C SER A 204 -21.53 11.61 16.55
N LEU A 205 -22.64 12.25 16.93
CA LEU A 205 -23.22 13.37 16.19
C LEU A 205 -22.35 14.62 16.29
N ASP A 206 -21.46 14.69 17.29
CA ASP A 206 -20.49 15.78 17.43
C ASP A 206 -19.48 15.83 16.27
N GLU A 207 -19.32 14.73 15.52
CA GLU A 207 -18.35 14.60 14.43
C GLU A 207 -18.90 14.99 13.06
N PHE A 208 -20.19 15.34 12.95
CA PHE A 208 -20.80 15.76 11.68
C PHE A 208 -20.08 16.93 10.99
N PRO A 209 -19.56 17.94 11.72
CA PRO A 209 -18.78 19.01 11.09
C PRO A 209 -17.48 18.54 10.40
N GLN A 210 -16.98 17.32 10.67
CA GLN A 210 -15.77 16.78 10.03
C GLN A 210 -15.91 16.61 8.52
N PHE A 211 -17.13 16.51 7.98
CA PHE A 211 -17.34 16.51 6.53
C PHE A 211 -16.88 17.81 5.85
N ILE A 212 -16.77 18.92 6.60
CA ILE A 212 -16.12 20.14 6.13
C ILE A 212 -14.62 19.91 5.90
N ASN A 213 -13.95 19.15 6.77
CA ASN A 213 -12.54 18.78 6.60
C ASN A 213 -12.31 17.89 5.39
N VAL A 214 -13.27 17.00 5.08
CA VAL A 214 -13.24 16.20 3.87
C VAL A 214 -13.25 17.10 2.64
N LEU A 215 -14.16 18.08 2.57
CA LEU A 215 -14.19 19.02 1.45
C LEU A 215 -12.92 19.87 1.36
N GLN A 216 -12.33 20.26 2.50
CA GLN A 216 -11.05 20.98 2.57
C GLN A 216 -9.83 20.13 2.17
N GLY A 217 -9.96 18.81 2.08
CA GLY A 217 -8.87 17.90 1.72
C GLY A 217 -7.94 17.56 2.87
N GLN A 218 -8.34 17.88 4.10
CA GLN A 218 -7.61 17.52 5.31
C GLN A 218 -7.96 16.10 5.78
N MET A 219 -9.11 15.57 5.36
CA MET A 219 -9.60 14.24 5.71
C MET A 219 -10.20 13.54 4.48
N SER A 220 -10.40 12.23 4.58
CA SER A 220 -11.11 11.39 3.60
C SER A 220 -12.39 10.86 4.26
N VAL A 221 -13.45 10.62 3.47
CA VAL A 221 -14.69 9.98 3.94
C VAL A 221 -14.39 8.58 4.46
N VAL A 222 -13.49 7.87 3.79
CA VAL A 222 -13.00 6.53 4.16
C VAL A 222 -11.49 6.59 4.29
N GLY A 223 -10.98 6.50 5.52
CA GLY A 223 -9.55 6.57 5.81
C GLY A 223 -9.24 6.32 7.29
N PRO A 224 -7.94 6.15 7.64
CA PRO A 224 -7.53 6.00 9.04
C PRO A 224 -7.93 7.24 9.85
N ARG A 225 -8.42 7.01 11.07
CA ARG A 225 -8.93 8.09 11.94
C ARG A 225 -7.74 8.96 12.44
N PRO A 226 -7.82 10.30 12.36
CA PRO A 226 -6.75 11.18 12.83
C PRO A 226 -6.44 10.97 14.32
N HIS A 227 -5.16 10.78 14.65
CA HIS A 227 -4.73 10.57 16.03
C HIS A 227 -4.58 11.89 16.79
N PRO A 228 -4.85 11.91 18.12
CA PRO A 228 -4.53 13.04 18.97
C PRO A 228 -3.06 13.45 18.89
N ILE A 229 -2.81 14.76 18.94
CA ILE A 229 -1.46 15.28 19.18
C ILE A 229 -1.21 15.15 20.68
N HIS A 230 -0.17 14.39 21.04
CA HIS A 230 0.37 14.35 22.40
C HIS A 230 1.61 15.26 22.41
N TYR A 231 1.58 16.31 23.20
CA TYR A 231 2.78 17.08 23.58
C TYR A 231 3.33 16.52 24.89
#